data_AF-A0A928TZJ3-F1
#
_entry.id   AF-A0A928TZJ3-F1
#
_cell.length_a   1.000
_cell.length_b   1.000
_cell.length_c   1.000
_cell.angle_alpha   90.00
_cell.angle_beta   90.00
_cell.angle_gamma   90.00
#
_symmetry.space_group_name_H-M   'P 1'
#
loop_
_entity.id
_entity.type
_entity.pdbx_description
1 polymer ?
#
loop_
_entity_poly.entity_id
_entity_poly.type
_entity_poly.pdbx_seq_one_letter_code
_entity_poly.pdbx_strand_id
1 'polypeptide(L)'
;MNEQSQSQLVTNQIPEFLHVMETSLRSGYSVSQSLEIVVKDMNGALAAEVQQVLDDLKAGTPFLQAFDNWLSRCPSLDLDLTVATLHEQLEAGGNLANKFQFVAQVLPKLKRVG
;
A
#
# COMPACT_ATOMS: atom_id res chain seq x y z
N MET A 1 -4.05 -22.23 -12.23
CA MET A 1 -2.77 -21.67 -12.73
C MET A 1 -2.86 -20.15 -12.85
N ASN A 2 -3.51 -19.45 -11.89
CA ASN A 2 -3.88 -18.04 -12.05
C ASN A 2 -3.46 -17.13 -10.89
N GLU A 3 -3.10 -17.67 -9.72
CA GLU A 3 -2.76 -16.85 -8.53
C GLU A 3 -1.36 -16.22 -8.63
N GLN A 4 -0.36 -16.95 -9.14
CA GLN A 4 1.02 -16.44 -9.26
C GLN A 4 1.15 -15.26 -10.25
N SER A 5 0.35 -15.23 -11.33
CA SER A 5 0.36 -14.11 -12.28
C SER A 5 -0.30 -12.86 -11.73
N GLN A 6 -1.34 -13.00 -10.89
CA GLN A 6 -2.04 -11.86 -10.30
C GLN A 6 -1.19 -11.15 -9.25
N SER A 7 -0.55 -11.91 -8.35
CA SER A 7 0.34 -11.31 -7.34
C SER A 7 1.52 -10.58 -7.96
N GLN A 8 2.07 -11.07 -9.08
CA GLN A 8 3.13 -10.39 -9.83
C GLN A 8 2.66 -9.07 -10.45
N LEU A 9 1.43 -9.03 -10.99
CA LEU A 9 0.84 -7.81 -11.55
C LEU A 9 0.59 -6.75 -10.46
N VAL A 10 0.13 -7.17 -9.29
CA VAL A 10 -0.03 -6.29 -8.11
C VAL A 10 1.33 -5.77 -7.66
N THR A 11 2.33 -6.65 -7.53
CA THR A 11 3.70 -6.32 -7.10
C THR A 11 4.31 -5.20 -7.95
N ASN A 12 4.21 -5.31 -9.27
CA ASN A 12 4.79 -4.32 -10.19
C ASN A 12 4.15 -2.93 -10.08
N GLN A 13 2.95 -2.83 -9.50
CA GLN A 13 2.20 -1.59 -9.36
C GLN A 13 2.29 -0.99 -7.94
N ILE A 14 2.93 -1.68 -6.98
CA ILE A 14 3.14 -1.16 -5.61
C ILE A 14 3.90 0.17 -5.60
N PRO A 15 4.98 0.38 -6.39
CA PRO A 15 5.65 1.67 -6.43
C PRO A 15 4.72 2.82 -6.86
N GLU A 16 3.86 2.58 -7.84
CA GLU A 16 2.90 3.58 -8.32
C GLU A 16 1.81 3.85 -7.27
N PHE A 17 1.28 2.79 -6.64
CA PHE A 17 0.38 2.90 -5.50
C PHE A 17 0.94 3.80 -4.41
N LEU A 18 2.20 3.57 -4.00
CA LEU A 18 2.86 4.36 -2.97
C LEU A 18 3.03 5.83 -3.39
N HIS A 19 3.31 6.08 -4.66
CA HIS A 19 3.44 7.44 -5.21
C HIS A 19 2.11 8.20 -5.21
N VAL A 20 1.02 7.55 -5.62
CA VAL A 20 -0.33 8.15 -5.58
C VAL A 20 -0.73 8.44 -4.13
N MET A 21 -0.53 7.48 -3.22
CA MET A 21 -0.82 7.68 -1.79
C MET A 21 -0.01 8.84 -1.21
N GLU A 22 1.29 8.93 -1.48
CA GLU A 22 2.12 10.05 -1.06
C GLU A 22 1.55 11.40 -1.55
N THR A 23 1.28 11.49 -2.85
CA THR A 23 0.85 12.74 -3.50
C THR A 23 -0.52 13.19 -3.01
N SER A 24 -1.47 12.27 -2.85
CA SER A 24 -2.80 12.55 -2.33
C SER A 24 -2.73 13.00 -0.86
N LEU A 25 -1.99 12.27 -0.01
CA LEU A 25 -1.85 12.63 1.40
C LEU A 25 -1.15 13.99 1.58
N ARG A 26 -0.13 14.30 0.76
CA ARG A 26 0.54 15.60 0.75
C ARG A 26 -0.39 16.74 0.33
N SER A 27 -1.35 16.45 -0.55
CA SER A 27 -2.37 17.40 -0.99
C SER A 27 -3.48 17.63 0.04
N GLY A 28 -3.42 16.96 1.20
CA GLY A 28 -4.37 17.13 2.31
C GLY A 28 -5.55 16.14 2.28
N TYR A 29 -5.56 15.17 1.35
CA TYR A 29 -6.57 14.11 1.37
C TYR A 29 -6.38 13.17 2.56
N SER A 30 -7.47 12.60 3.05
CA SER A 30 -7.40 11.51 4.04
C SER A 30 -6.89 10.21 3.41
N VAL A 31 -6.53 9.22 4.23
CA VAL A 31 -6.17 7.87 3.74
C VAL A 31 -7.28 7.27 2.90
N SER A 32 -8.52 7.30 3.38
CA SER A 32 -9.65 6.72 2.65
C SER A 32 -9.88 7.42 1.31
N GLN A 33 -9.77 8.75 1.26
CA GLN A 33 -9.86 9.49 0.00
C GLN A 33 -8.70 9.16 -0.95
N SER A 34 -7.49 9.00 -0.42
CA SER A 34 -6.31 8.63 -1.21
C SER A 34 -6.45 7.22 -1.80
N LEU A 35 -6.96 6.26 -1.02
CA LEU A 35 -7.28 4.91 -1.51
C LEU A 35 -8.40 4.93 -2.55
N GLU A 36 -9.41 5.77 -2.38
CA GLU A 36 -10.47 5.96 -3.39
C GLU A 36 -9.93 6.52 -4.71
N ILE A 37 -8.90 7.39 -4.67
CA ILE A 37 -8.20 7.86 -5.87
C ILE A 37 -7.47 6.69 -6.54
N VAL A 38 -6.71 5.90 -5.77
CA VAL A 38 -6.02 4.72 -6.29
C VAL A 38 -6.98 3.75 -6.96
N VAL A 39 -8.11 3.42 -6.33
CA VAL A 39 -9.12 2.51 -6.90
C VAL A 39 -9.71 3.03 -8.21
N LYS A 40 -9.86 4.35 -8.35
CA LYS A 40 -10.42 4.98 -9.55
C LYS A 40 -9.41 5.09 -10.69
N ASP A 41 -8.17 5.44 -10.36
CA ASP A 41 -7.13 5.75 -11.34
C ASP A 41 -6.35 4.50 -11.77
N MET A 42 -6.23 3.51 -10.88
CA MET A 42 -5.60 2.24 -11.17
C MET A 42 -6.63 1.21 -11.61
N ASN A 43 -6.24 0.30 -12.51
CA ASN A 43 -7.13 -0.72 -13.07
C ASN A 43 -6.60 -2.13 -12.80
N GLY A 44 -7.49 -3.12 -12.80
CA GLY A 44 -7.12 -4.53 -12.70
C GLY A 44 -6.88 -5.01 -11.27
N ALA A 45 -5.93 -5.92 -11.10
CA ALA A 45 -5.74 -6.68 -9.86
C ALA A 45 -5.39 -5.80 -8.65
N LEU A 46 -4.57 -4.77 -8.85
CA LEU A 46 -4.20 -3.85 -7.77
C LEU A 46 -5.43 -3.07 -7.28
N ALA A 47 -6.26 -2.56 -8.18
CA ALA A 47 -7.46 -1.82 -7.81
C ALA A 47 -8.42 -2.68 -6.97
N ALA A 48 -8.56 -3.96 -7.31
CA ALA A 48 -9.37 -4.90 -6.53
C ALA A 48 -8.80 -5.11 -5.11
N GLU A 49 -7.48 -5.29 -4.98
CA GLU A 49 -6.87 -5.46 -3.65
C GLU A 49 -6.92 -4.18 -2.80
N VAL A 50 -6.70 -3.02 -3.42
CA VAL A 50 -6.81 -1.71 -2.74
C VAL A 50 -8.24 -1.43 -2.34
N GLN A 51 -9.23 -1.81 -3.16
CA GLN A 51 -10.64 -1.73 -2.80
C GLN A 51 -10.93 -2.57 -1.55
N GLN A 52 -10.36 -3.77 -1.44
CA GLN A 52 -10.51 -4.60 -0.24
C GLN A 52 -9.87 -3.94 1.00
N VAL A 53 -8.71 -3.28 0.86
CA VAL A 53 -8.12 -2.50 1.94
C VAL A 53 -9.04 -1.35 2.36
N LEU A 54 -9.61 -0.63 1.39
CA LEU A 54 -10.54 0.47 1.67
C LEU A 54 -11.79 -0.03 2.40
N ASP A 55 -12.33 -1.18 2.01
CA ASP A 55 -13.49 -1.79 2.64
C ASP A 55 -13.19 -2.25 4.07
N ASP A 56 -12.01 -2.84 4.31
CA ASP A 56 -11.54 -3.20 5.65
C ASP A 56 -11.50 -1.96 6.55
N LEU A 57 -10.93 -0.84 6.08
CA LEU A 57 -10.88 0.42 6.83
C LEU A 57 -12.28 1.00 7.10
N LYS A 58 -13.18 0.96 6.10
CA LYS A 58 -14.58 1.42 6.24
C LYS A 58 -15.36 0.57 7.24
N ALA A 59 -15.03 -0.72 7.35
CA ALA A 59 -15.58 -1.63 8.35
C ALA A 59 -14.98 -1.43 9.76
N GLY A 60 -14.01 -0.52 9.93
CA GLY A 60 -13.38 -0.21 11.22
C GLY A 60 -12.14 -1.07 11.51
N THR A 61 -11.63 -1.82 10.54
CA THR A 61 -10.36 -2.53 10.68
C THR A 61 -9.23 -1.53 10.90
N PRO A 62 -8.35 -1.73 11.89
CA PRO A 62 -7.20 -0.86 12.10
C PRO A 62 -6.31 -0.75 10.84
N PHE A 63 -5.71 0.42 10.63
CA PHE A 63 -4.93 0.70 9.43
C PHE A 63 -3.86 -0.37 9.13
N LEU A 64 -2.98 -0.65 10.10
CA LEU A 64 -1.93 -1.66 9.93
C LEU A 64 -2.51 -3.04 9.63
N GLN A 65 -3.57 -3.43 10.34
CA GLN A 65 -4.24 -4.71 10.14
C GLN A 65 -4.85 -4.85 8.73
N ALA A 66 -5.38 -3.78 8.15
CA ALA A 66 -5.91 -3.82 6.77
C ALA A 66 -4.80 -4.09 5.74
N PHE A 67 -3.59 -3.58 5.98
CA PHE A 67 -2.42 -3.85 5.14
C PHE A 67 -1.84 -5.25 5.39
N ASP A 68 -1.86 -5.74 6.63
CA ASP A 68 -1.50 -7.13 6.95
C ASP A 68 -2.45 -8.13 6.26
N ASN A 69 -3.76 -7.81 6.25
CA ASN A 69 -4.76 -8.61 5.53
C ASN A 69 -4.47 -8.64 4.03
N TRP A 70 -4.07 -7.52 3.43
CA TRP A 70 -3.67 -7.46 2.03
C TRP A 70 -2.42 -8.32 1.76
N LEU A 71 -1.40 -8.22 2.60
CA LEU A 71 -0.21 -9.06 2.51
C LEU A 71 -0.54 -10.56 2.58
N SER A 72 -1.47 -10.94 3.46
CA SER A 72 -1.91 -12.34 3.58
C SER A 72 -2.64 -12.85 2.33
N ARG A 73 -3.37 -11.98 1.60
CA ARG A 73 -4.06 -12.35 0.35
C ARG A 73 -3.12 -12.35 -0.86
N CYS A 74 -2.18 -11.40 -0.89
CA CYS A 74 -1.27 -11.19 -2.01
C CYS A 74 0.20 -11.13 -1.53
N PRO A 75 0.76 -12.27 -1.07
CA PRO A 75 2.11 -12.30 -0.55
C PRO A 75 3.12 -11.94 -1.64
N SER A 76 3.87 -10.85 -1.41
CA SER A 76 4.96 -10.42 -2.28
C SER A 76 6.03 -9.70 -1.47
N LEU A 77 7.29 -9.79 -1.90
CA LEU A 77 8.40 -9.13 -1.23
C LEU A 77 8.19 -7.61 -1.12
N ASP A 78 7.68 -6.98 -2.17
CA ASP A 78 7.43 -5.54 -2.18
C ASP A 78 6.38 -5.12 -1.16
N LEU A 79 5.31 -5.90 -1.06
CA LEU A 79 4.24 -5.62 -0.12
C LEU A 79 4.70 -5.92 1.31
N ASP A 80 5.45 -7.00 1.52
CA ASP A 80 6.02 -7.35 2.82
C ASP A 80 6.92 -6.23 3.34
N LEU A 81 7.86 -5.75 2.50
CA LEU A 81 8.73 -4.62 2.84
C LEU A 81 7.94 -3.33 3.08
N THR A 82 6.88 -3.09 2.30
CA THR A 82 5.97 -1.94 2.47
C THR A 82 5.28 -1.99 3.82
N VAL A 83 4.69 -3.13 4.17
CA VAL A 83 3.94 -3.32 5.42
C VAL A 83 4.88 -3.24 6.61
N ALA A 84 6.01 -3.96 6.60
CA ALA A 84 7.01 -3.89 7.66
C ALA A 84 7.48 -2.45 7.92
N THR A 85 7.79 -1.71 6.85
CA THR A 85 8.19 -0.29 6.96
C THR A 85 7.06 0.57 7.52
N LEU A 86 5.80 0.34 7.13
CA LEU A 86 4.65 1.07 7.67
C LEU A 86 4.48 0.82 9.17
N HIS A 87 4.65 -0.42 9.64
CA HIS A 87 4.64 -0.76 11.07
C HIS A 87 5.71 0.06 11.81
N GLU A 88 6.97 0.02 11.36
CA GLU A 88 8.07 0.78 11.98
C GLU A 88 7.83 2.29 11.99
N GLN A 89 7.36 2.86 10.88
CA GLN A 89 7.15 4.30 10.76
C GLN A 89 5.89 4.79 11.48
N LEU A 90 4.93 3.91 11.75
CA LEU A 90 3.70 4.28 12.45
C LEU A 90 3.93 4.49 13.94
N GLU A 91 4.85 3.74 14.55
CA GLU A 91 5.27 3.86 15.94
C GLU A 91 6.01 5.17 16.26
N ALA A 92 6.75 5.71 15.29
CA ALA A 92 7.59 6.90 15.46
C ALA A 92 6.82 8.23 15.64
N GLY A 93 5.50 8.25 15.42
CA GLY A 93 4.68 9.48 15.41
C GLY A 93 4.90 10.35 14.16
N GLY A 94 3.89 11.13 13.75
CA GLY A 94 3.94 12.00 12.55
C GLY A 94 2.86 11.72 11.50
N ASN A 95 2.77 12.58 10.48
CA ASN A 95 1.74 12.50 9.42
C ASN A 95 1.98 11.30 8.48
N LEU A 96 0.91 10.59 8.11
CA LEU A 96 0.90 9.47 7.18
C LEU A 96 1.52 9.81 5.82
N ALA A 97 1.38 11.03 5.33
CA ALA A 97 2.03 11.47 4.08
C ALA A 97 3.55 11.20 4.09
N ASN A 98 4.22 11.51 5.21
CA ASN A 98 5.66 11.31 5.36
C ASN A 98 6.02 9.83 5.44
N LYS A 99 5.13 9.00 6.01
CA LYS A 99 5.33 7.55 6.14
C LYS A 99 5.26 6.88 4.78
N PHE A 100 4.23 7.19 3.99
CA PHE A 100 4.13 6.71 2.60
C PHE A 100 5.28 7.20 1.73
N GLN A 101 5.68 8.47 1.86
CA GLN A 101 6.87 9.02 1.21
C GLN A 101 8.14 8.23 1.56
N PHE A 102 8.33 7.90 2.85
CA PHE A 102 9.49 7.12 3.29
C PHE A 102 9.50 5.74 2.64
N VAL A 103 8.36 5.03 2.67
CA VAL A 103 8.21 3.71 2.06
C VAL A 103 8.54 3.76 0.56
N ALA A 104 7.98 4.73 -0.18
CA ALA A 104 8.25 4.93 -1.61
C ALA A 104 9.74 5.13 -1.91
N GLN A 105 10.47 5.81 -1.02
CA GLN A 105 11.91 6.06 -1.17
C GLN A 105 12.79 4.87 -0.78
N VAL A 106 12.40 4.09 0.22
CA VAL A 106 13.23 2.97 0.72
C VAL A 106 12.95 1.67 -0.01
N LEU A 107 11.74 1.44 -0.50
CA LEU A 107 11.37 0.19 -1.17
C LEU A 107 12.33 -0.17 -2.32
N PRO A 108 12.70 0.74 -3.26
CA PRO A 108 13.68 0.43 -4.30
C PRO A 108 15.11 0.19 -3.80
N LYS A 109 15.43 0.65 -2.58
CA LYS A 109 16.74 0.42 -1.94
C LYS A 109 16.78 -0.95 -1.29
N LEU A 110 15.72 -1.34 -0.57
CA LEU A 110 15.60 -2.62 0.12
C LEU A 110 15.69 -3.80 -0.85
N LYS A 111 15.06 -3.71 -2.03
CA LYS A 111 15.16 -4.73 -3.08
C LYS A 111 16.57 -5.01 -3.59
N ARG A 112 17.51 -4.06 -3.45
CA ARG A 112 18.89 -4.20 -3.96
C ARG A 112 19.82 -4.93 -2.98
N VAL A 113 19.36 -5.15 -1.75
CA VAL A 113 20.16 -5.75 -0.66
C VAL A 113 19.76 -7.20 -0.40
N GLY A 114 18.72 -7.71 -1.08
CA GLY A 114 18.25 -9.10 -1.00
C GLY A 114 18.67 -9.93 -2.20
#